data_AF-G2DXQ0-F1
#
_entry.id   AF-G2DXQ0-F1
#
_cell.length_a   1.000
_cell.length_b   1.000
_cell.length_c   1.000
_cell.angle_alpha   90.00
_cell.angle_beta   90.00
_cell.angle_gamma   90.00
#
_symmetry.space_group_name_H-M   'P 1'
#
loop_
_entity.id
_entity.type
_entity.pdbx_description
1 polymer ?
#
loop_
_entity_poly.entity_id
_entity_poly.type
_entity_poly.pdbx_seq_one_letter_code
_entity_poly.pdbx_strand_id
1 'polypeptide(L)'
;MEKTKEMLFMLQRFQILALFTNSATEKNVTPSYAFAWFDSVYPFLSESAPWHKPYADCFKVQEPELEELHSFLCDKWDANQPISFYDLESHYGIHGSSSPGPVWSRHSLRSACRYIYLLENNFDNAFWTALCKNGHCPMEAHSITSEFGPKNIYFE
;
A
#
# COMPACT_ATOMS: atom_id res chain seq x y z
N MET A 1 7.79 -14.66 16.26
CA MET A 1 8.50 -14.82 14.98
C MET A 1 9.95 -15.18 15.27
N GLU A 2 10.60 -15.97 14.42
CA GLU A 2 12.00 -16.35 14.62
C GLU A 2 12.92 -15.18 14.21
N LYS A 3 13.83 -14.74 15.10
CA LYS A 3 14.72 -13.58 14.85
C LYS A 3 15.48 -13.66 13.53
N THR A 4 15.87 -14.87 13.11
CA THR A 4 16.51 -15.14 11.83
C THR A 4 15.65 -14.70 10.65
N LYS A 5 14.34 -14.97 10.70
CA LYS A 5 13.38 -14.62 9.65
C LYS A 5 13.23 -13.11 9.51
N GLU A 6 13.15 -12.39 10.63
CA GLU A 6 13.11 -10.92 10.65
C GLU A 6 14.38 -10.31 10.04
N MET A 7 15.56 -10.85 10.38
CA MET A 7 16.83 -10.40 9.79
C MET A 7 16.88 -10.64 8.28
N LEU A 8 16.43 -11.81 7.81
CA LEU A 8 16.37 -12.15 6.39
C LEU A 8 15.36 -11.29 5.64
N PHE A 9 14.20 -11.00 6.24
CA PHE A 9 13.22 -10.07 5.70
C PHE A 9 13.82 -8.67 5.51
N MET A 10 14.53 -8.16 6.52
CA MET A 10 15.18 -6.84 6.43
C MET A 10 16.28 -6.80 5.36
N LEU A 11 17.06 -7.87 5.23
CA LEU A 11 18.06 -7.99 4.16
C LEU A 11 17.41 -8.01 2.77
N GLN A 12 16.34 -8.79 2.59
CA GLN A 12 15.59 -8.86 1.34
C GLN A 12 14.95 -7.50 0.98
N ARG A 13 14.36 -6.83 1.97
CA ARG A 13 13.83 -5.46 1.82
C ARG A 13 14.90 -4.50 1.32
N PHE A 14 16.08 -4.50 1.95
CA PHE A 14 17.20 -3.66 1.53
C PHE A 14 17.61 -3.95 0.07
N GLN A 15 17.76 -5.23 -0.29
CA GLN A 15 18.14 -5.64 -1.65
C GLN A 15 17.12 -5.19 -2.72
N ILE A 16 15.83 -5.36 -2.47
CA ILE A 16 14.77 -4.97 -3.40
C ILE A 16 14.75 -3.45 -3.60
N LEU A 17 14.84 -2.70 -2.51
CA LEU A 17 14.86 -1.24 -2.57
C LEU A 17 16.13 -0.72 -3.23
N ALA A 18 17.29 -1.33 -2.98
CA ALA A 18 18.56 -0.97 -3.62
C ALA A 18 18.54 -1.27 -5.14
N LEU A 19 17.91 -2.37 -5.54
CA LEU A 19 17.71 -2.69 -6.95
C LEU A 19 16.78 -1.67 -7.62
N PHE A 20 15.70 -1.26 -6.95
CA PHE A 20 14.77 -0.27 -7.48
C PHE A 20 15.39 1.14 -7.62
N THR A 21 16.33 1.51 -6.74
CA THR A 21 17.01 2.81 -6.82
C THR A 21 18.17 2.85 -7.79
N ASN A 22 18.70 1.69 -8.20
CA ASN A 22 19.85 1.62 -9.10
C ASN A 22 19.48 2.07 -10.51
N SER A 23 20.07 3.19 -10.96
CA SER A 23 19.87 3.75 -12.30
C SER A 23 20.69 3.08 -13.40
N ALA A 24 21.67 2.23 -13.04
CA ALA A 24 22.55 1.55 -13.99
C ALA A 24 21.97 0.24 -14.55
N THR A 25 20.86 -0.25 -13.98
CA THR A 25 20.19 -1.48 -14.38
C THR A 25 18.78 -1.19 -14.87
N GLU A 26 18.28 -1.98 -15.83
CA GLU A 26 16.85 -1.95 -16.17
C GLU A 26 16.02 -2.22 -14.90
N LYS A 27 14.92 -1.46 -14.75
CA LYS A 27 14.05 -1.55 -13.58
C LYS A 27 13.25 -2.85 -13.64
N ASN A 28 13.80 -3.90 -13.04
CA ASN A 28 13.13 -5.19 -12.87
C ASN A 28 12.17 -5.24 -11.67
N VAL A 29 12.00 -4.11 -10.98
CA VAL A 29 11.10 -3.95 -9.83
C VAL A 29 10.11 -2.84 -10.16
N THR A 30 8.82 -3.14 -10.09
CA THR A 30 7.76 -2.15 -10.32
C THR A 30 7.63 -1.19 -9.13
N PRO A 31 7.11 0.03 -9.35
CA PRO A 31 6.85 0.97 -8.26
C PRO A 31 5.94 0.39 -7.17
N SER A 32 4.89 -0.36 -7.52
CA SER A 32 3.99 -1.00 -6.55
C SER A 32 4.74 -2.01 -5.69
N TYR A 33 5.56 -2.88 -6.28
CA TYR A 33 6.32 -3.88 -5.55
C TYR A 33 7.36 -3.22 -4.63
N ALA A 34 8.11 -2.23 -5.12
CA ALA A 34 9.05 -1.48 -4.30
C ALA A 34 8.33 -0.76 -3.14
N PHE A 35 7.16 -0.18 -3.39
CA PHE A 35 6.36 0.48 -2.35
C PHE A 35 5.88 -0.50 -1.28
N ALA A 36 5.43 -1.70 -1.66
CA ALA A 36 5.05 -2.75 -0.73
C ALA A 36 6.18 -3.09 0.26
N TRP A 37 7.40 -3.29 -0.26
CA TRP A 37 8.58 -3.51 0.59
C TRP A 37 9.00 -2.27 1.39
N PHE A 38 8.82 -1.08 0.83
CA PHE A 38 9.15 0.17 1.50
C PHE A 38 8.23 0.45 2.70
N ASP A 39 6.92 0.31 2.55
CA ASP A 39 5.93 0.66 3.57
C ASP A 39 5.42 -0.57 4.36
N SER A 40 6.01 -1.75 4.12
CA SER A 40 5.65 -3.02 4.76
C SER A 40 4.19 -3.43 4.50
N VAL A 41 3.74 -3.29 3.26
CA VAL A 41 2.44 -3.77 2.75
C VAL A 41 2.68 -5.06 1.96
N TYR A 42 1.91 -6.11 2.24
CA TYR A 42 2.06 -7.37 1.50
C TYR A 42 1.76 -7.17 0.00
N PRO A 43 2.64 -7.60 -0.92
CA PRO A 43 2.46 -7.32 -2.34
C PRO A 43 1.50 -8.32 -3.02
N PHE A 44 0.21 -8.28 -2.66
CA PHE A 44 -0.83 -9.11 -3.27
C PHE A 44 -1.02 -8.78 -4.76
N LEU A 45 -1.39 -9.76 -5.60
CA LEU A 45 -1.47 -9.65 -7.07
C LEU A 45 -0.13 -9.38 -7.80
N SER A 46 1.00 -9.46 -7.10
CA SER A 46 2.32 -9.36 -7.74
C SER A 46 2.81 -10.72 -8.26
N GLU A 47 2.54 -11.01 -9.52
CA GLU A 47 2.88 -12.29 -10.17
C GLU A 47 4.34 -12.44 -10.62
N SER A 48 5.13 -11.35 -10.64
CA SER A 48 6.46 -11.34 -11.26
C SER A 48 7.52 -12.13 -10.47
N ALA A 49 7.61 -11.91 -9.16
CA ALA A 49 8.60 -12.57 -8.30
C ALA A 49 8.03 -12.91 -6.91
N PRO A 50 8.03 -14.18 -6.48
CA PRO A 50 7.44 -14.61 -5.20
C PRO A 50 8.35 -14.35 -3.98
N TRP A 51 9.25 -13.36 -4.01
CA TRP A 51 10.23 -13.11 -2.94
C TRP A 51 9.60 -12.74 -1.60
N HIS A 52 8.38 -12.23 -1.61
CA HIS A 52 7.61 -11.86 -0.42
C HIS A 52 6.95 -13.05 0.28
N LYS A 53 6.65 -14.14 -0.45
CA LYS A 53 5.86 -15.27 0.06
C LYS A 53 6.44 -15.91 1.32
N PRO A 54 7.77 -16.15 1.44
CA PRO A 54 8.35 -16.70 2.67
C PRO A 54 8.18 -15.81 3.91
N TYR A 55 7.90 -14.52 3.71
CA TYR A 55 7.87 -13.48 4.75
C TYR A 55 6.48 -12.86 4.92
N ALA A 56 5.40 -13.54 4.54
CA ALA A 56 4.04 -13.01 4.58
C ALA A 56 3.68 -12.40 5.96
N ASP A 57 3.99 -13.11 7.03
CA ASP A 57 3.82 -12.71 8.43
C ASP A 57 4.71 -11.54 8.88
N CYS A 58 5.74 -11.16 8.11
CA CYS A 58 6.63 -10.04 8.43
C CYS A 58 6.08 -8.68 7.97
N PHE A 59 5.09 -8.66 7.06
CA PHE A 59 4.47 -7.42 6.61
C PHE A 59 3.56 -6.83 7.72
N LYS A 60 3.39 -5.51 7.73
CA LYS A 60 2.48 -4.86 8.69
C LYS A 60 1.04 -4.96 8.24
N VAL A 61 0.82 -4.81 6.94
CA VAL A 61 -0.47 -5.06 6.31
C VAL A 61 -0.41 -6.42 5.62
N GLN A 62 -1.30 -7.31 6.03
CA GLN A 62 -1.33 -8.71 5.62
C GLN A 62 -2.18 -8.90 4.36
N GLU A 63 -1.98 -10.03 3.67
CA GLU A 63 -2.72 -10.38 2.45
C GLU A 63 -4.24 -10.38 2.64
N PRO A 64 -4.83 -11.00 3.69
CA PRO A 64 -6.29 -11.04 3.83
C PRO A 64 -6.91 -9.67 4.06
N GLU A 65 -6.18 -8.75 4.70
CA GLU A 65 -6.63 -7.38 4.94
C GLU A 65 -6.67 -6.60 3.61
N LEU A 66 -5.67 -6.78 2.76
CA LEU A 66 -5.62 -6.16 1.44
C LEU A 66 -6.66 -6.73 0.48
N GLU A 67 -6.87 -8.05 0.47
CA GLU A 67 -7.90 -8.68 -0.36
C GLU A 67 -9.29 -8.17 0.02
N GLU A 68 -9.59 -8.03 1.32
CA GLU A 68 -10.86 -7.48 1.79
C GLU A 68 -11.02 -6.02 1.36
N LEU A 69 -10.01 -5.18 1.60
CA LEU A 69 -10.05 -3.78 1.17
C LEU A 69 -10.22 -3.65 -0.34
N HIS A 70 -9.47 -4.43 -1.12
CA HIS A 70 -9.56 -4.41 -2.58
C HIS A 70 -10.95 -4.80 -3.06
N SER A 71 -11.51 -5.88 -2.51
CA SER A 71 -12.88 -6.31 -2.80
C SER A 71 -13.90 -5.22 -2.46
N PHE A 72 -13.77 -4.59 -1.30
CA PHE A 72 -14.66 -3.49 -0.89
C PHE A 72 -14.58 -2.29 -1.84
N LEU A 73 -13.37 -1.92 -2.29
CA LEU A 73 -13.19 -0.84 -3.27
C LEU A 73 -13.76 -1.23 -4.64
N CYS A 74 -13.61 -2.48 -5.07
CA CYS A 74 -14.24 -3.03 -6.28
C CYS A 74 -15.76 -2.89 -6.22
N ASP A 75 -16.40 -3.32 -5.13
CA ASP A 75 -17.85 -3.21 -4.95
C ASP A 75 -18.33 -1.75 -5.06
N LYS A 76 -17.57 -0.80 -4.49
CA LYS A 76 -17.90 0.63 -4.56
C LYS A 76 -17.75 1.19 -5.96
N TRP A 77 -16.69 0.79 -6.66
CA TRP A 77 -16.44 1.22 -8.03
C TRP A 77 -17.47 0.66 -9.01
N ASP A 78 -17.77 -0.63 -8.94
CA ASP A 78 -18.76 -1.30 -9.78
C ASP A 78 -20.18 -0.72 -9.57
N ALA A 79 -20.50 -0.34 -8.33
CA ALA A 79 -21.76 0.33 -8.01
C ALA A 79 -21.80 1.82 -8.40
N ASN A 80 -20.74 2.39 -8.98
CA ASN A 80 -20.56 3.82 -9.23
C ASN A 80 -20.83 4.68 -7.98
N GLN A 81 -20.47 4.18 -6.79
CA GLN A 81 -20.63 4.88 -5.53
C GLN A 81 -19.32 5.58 -5.18
N PRO A 82 -19.22 6.92 -5.34
CA PRO A 82 -18.03 7.63 -4.92
C PRO A 82 -17.86 7.47 -3.41
N ILE A 83 -16.64 7.16 -2.99
CA ILE A 83 -16.26 6.99 -1.60
C ILE A 83 -15.13 7.95 -1.28
N SER A 84 -15.19 8.62 -0.13
CA SER A 84 -14.08 9.44 0.37
C SER A 84 -13.20 8.67 1.35
N PHE A 85 -12.00 9.17 1.62
CA PHE A 85 -11.15 8.55 2.63
C PHE A 85 -11.79 8.54 4.03
N TYR A 86 -12.56 9.58 4.40
CA TYR A 86 -13.29 9.56 5.67
C TYR A 86 -14.42 8.53 5.72
N ASP A 87 -15.02 8.19 4.57
CA ASP A 87 -15.99 7.10 4.50
C ASP A 87 -15.30 5.75 4.73
N LEU A 88 -14.06 5.55 4.20
CA LEU A 88 -13.24 4.38 4.54
C LEU A 88 -12.89 4.33 6.02
N GLU A 89 -12.46 5.45 6.60
CA GLU A 89 -12.18 5.51 8.04
C GLU A 89 -13.40 5.12 8.86
N SER A 90 -14.56 5.66 8.51
CA SER A 90 -15.83 5.37 9.17
C SER A 90 -16.21 3.88 9.01
N HIS A 91 -16.04 3.32 7.82
CA HIS A 91 -16.31 1.91 7.54
C HIS A 91 -15.44 0.98 8.41
N TYR A 92 -14.17 1.32 8.58
CA TYR A 92 -13.23 0.55 9.40
C TYR A 92 -13.15 1.00 10.86
N GLY A 93 -14.03 1.90 11.32
CA GLY A 93 -14.07 2.37 12.70
C GLY A 93 -12.85 3.19 13.16
N ILE A 94 -12.11 3.79 12.22
CA ILE A 94 -10.99 4.70 12.51
C ILE A 94 -11.54 6.09 12.81
N HIS A 95 -11.04 6.71 13.89
CA HIS A 95 -11.44 8.06 14.29
C HIS A 95 -10.21 8.96 14.46
N GLY A 96 -9.57 9.32 13.35
CA GLY A 96 -8.33 10.07 13.40
C GLY A 96 -7.08 9.20 13.54
N SER A 97 -5.93 9.86 13.63
CA SER A 97 -4.62 9.18 13.79
C SER A 97 -4.44 8.53 15.16
N SER A 98 -5.12 9.04 16.19
CA SER A 98 -4.96 8.57 17.59
C SER A 98 -5.97 7.49 18.00
N SER A 99 -6.91 7.13 17.13
CA SER A 99 -7.95 6.13 17.41
C SER A 99 -8.02 5.15 16.23
N PRO A 100 -7.18 4.10 16.24
CA PRO A 100 -7.23 3.07 15.20
C PRO A 100 -8.50 2.25 15.33
N GLY A 101 -8.97 1.72 14.20
CA GLY A 101 -10.00 0.70 14.15
C GLY A 101 -9.46 -0.68 14.58
N PRO A 102 -10.29 -1.72 14.57
CA PRO A 102 -9.91 -3.06 15.00
C PRO A 102 -8.85 -3.71 14.10
N VAL A 103 -8.90 -3.41 12.79
CA VAL A 103 -7.97 -3.97 11.78
C VAL A 103 -6.99 -2.90 11.31
N TRP A 104 -7.49 -1.68 11.08
CA TRP A 104 -6.75 -0.63 10.42
C TRP A 104 -6.40 0.53 11.35
N SER A 105 -5.18 1.03 11.24
CA SER A 105 -4.86 2.41 11.58
C SER A 105 -5.06 3.29 10.36
N ARG A 106 -5.22 4.60 10.53
CA ARG A 106 -5.20 5.55 9.41
C ARG A 106 -3.97 5.38 8.52
N HIS A 107 -2.80 5.19 9.14
CA HIS A 107 -1.54 5.06 8.42
C HIS A 107 -1.52 3.77 7.58
N SER A 108 -1.89 2.63 8.16
CA SER A 108 -1.91 1.35 7.43
C SER A 108 -2.95 1.33 6.32
N LEU A 109 -4.14 1.89 6.55
CA LEU A 109 -5.19 2.02 5.53
C LEU A 109 -4.76 2.91 4.36
N ARG A 110 -4.15 4.08 4.65
CA ARG A 110 -3.59 4.96 3.61
C ARG A 110 -2.51 4.25 2.80
N SER A 111 -1.66 3.48 3.47
CA SER A 111 -0.55 2.76 2.83
C SER A 111 -1.09 1.64 1.94
N ALA A 112 -2.12 0.92 2.38
CA ALA A 112 -2.83 -0.07 1.58
C ALA A 112 -3.50 0.56 0.34
N CYS A 113 -4.22 1.68 0.51
CA CYS A 113 -4.82 2.42 -0.62
C CYS A 113 -3.75 2.89 -1.62
N ARG A 114 -2.62 3.40 -1.12
CA ARG A 114 -1.50 3.82 -1.98
C ARG A 114 -0.89 2.66 -2.75
N TYR A 115 -0.72 1.50 -2.10
CA TYR A 115 -0.25 0.30 -2.78
C TYR A 115 -1.20 -0.09 -3.92
N ILE A 116 -2.50 -0.12 -3.67
CA ILE A 116 -3.53 -0.44 -4.67
C ILE A 116 -3.52 0.58 -5.83
N TYR A 117 -3.38 1.87 -5.54
CA TYR A 117 -3.24 2.90 -6.59
C TYR A 117 -2.03 2.68 -7.50
N LEU A 118 -0.91 2.21 -6.93
CA LEU A 118 0.31 1.94 -7.69
C LEU A 118 0.25 0.63 -8.49
N LEU A 119 -0.70 -0.27 -8.20
CA LEU A 119 -0.94 -1.43 -9.05
C LEU A 119 -1.46 -0.95 -10.40
N GLU A 120 -0.83 -1.39 -11.48
CA GLU A 120 -1.21 -0.99 -12.84
C GLU A 120 -2.69 -1.30 -13.10
N ASN A 121 -3.40 -0.34 -13.71
CA ASN A 121 -4.80 -0.45 -14.13
C ASN A 121 -5.83 -0.72 -13.01
N ASN A 122 -5.55 -0.38 -11.75
CA ASN A 122 -6.54 -0.46 -10.67
C ASN A 122 -7.33 0.86 -10.50
N PHE A 123 -8.64 0.78 -10.77
CA PHE A 123 -9.61 1.89 -10.72
C PHE A 123 -9.27 3.07 -11.66
N ASP A 124 -10.29 3.86 -12.00
CA ASP A 124 -10.08 5.06 -12.81
C ASP A 124 -9.66 6.27 -11.96
N ASN A 125 -9.22 7.33 -12.64
CA ASN A 125 -8.79 8.56 -11.97
C ASN A 125 -9.95 9.29 -11.25
N ALA A 126 -11.19 9.09 -11.68
CA ALA A 126 -12.35 9.71 -11.04
C ALA A 126 -12.59 9.09 -9.65
N PHE A 127 -12.44 7.78 -9.52
CA PHE A 127 -12.50 7.06 -8.25
C PHE A 127 -11.46 7.58 -7.27
N TRP A 128 -10.18 7.64 -7.67
CA TRP A 128 -9.10 8.13 -6.81
C TRP A 128 -9.23 9.61 -6.44
N THR A 129 -9.75 10.43 -7.38
CA THR A 129 -10.06 11.84 -7.13
C THR A 129 -11.18 11.99 -6.09
N ALA A 130 -12.21 11.14 -6.14
CA ALA A 130 -13.27 11.12 -5.13
C ALA A 130 -12.73 10.72 -3.75
N LEU A 131 -11.87 9.69 -3.71
CA LEU A 131 -11.25 9.20 -2.49
C LEU A 131 -10.40 10.26 -1.79
N CYS A 132 -9.59 10.99 -2.56
CA CYS A 132 -8.65 11.99 -2.07
C CYS A 132 -9.18 13.43 -2.21
N LYS A 133 -10.51 13.61 -2.23
CA LYS A 133 -11.12 14.93 -2.44
C LYS A 133 -10.85 15.87 -1.27
N ASN A 134 -10.41 17.09 -1.59
CA ASN A 134 -10.20 18.17 -0.61
C ASN A 134 -11.42 18.35 0.30
N GLY A 135 -11.17 18.44 1.62
CA GLY A 135 -12.21 18.59 2.64
C GLY A 135 -12.92 17.28 3.02
N HIS A 136 -12.66 16.18 2.30
CA HIS A 136 -13.25 14.86 2.55
C HIS A 136 -12.19 13.77 2.83
N CYS A 137 -10.93 14.18 3.00
CA CYS A 137 -9.84 13.32 3.44
C CYS A 137 -8.87 14.12 4.31
N PRO A 138 -8.05 13.46 5.13
CA PRO A 138 -6.98 14.16 5.84
C PRO A 138 -5.84 14.51 4.87
N MET A 139 -5.01 15.50 5.23
CA MET A 139 -4.00 16.07 4.31
C MET A 139 -3.01 15.00 3.79
N GLU A 140 -2.64 14.05 4.65
CA GLU A 140 -1.76 12.93 4.31
C GLU A 140 -2.34 11.98 3.25
N ALA A 141 -3.68 11.91 3.09
CA ALA A 141 -4.32 11.03 2.13
C ALA A 141 -4.07 11.46 0.68
N HIS A 142 -3.75 12.72 0.42
CA HIS A 142 -3.36 13.18 -0.93
C HIS A 142 -2.07 12.52 -1.44
N SER A 143 -1.27 11.92 -0.55
CA SER A 143 -0.11 11.14 -0.95
C SER A 143 -0.44 9.79 -1.58
N ILE A 144 -1.70 9.31 -1.48
CA ILE A 144 -2.16 8.04 -2.07
C ILE A 144 -1.95 8.05 -3.58
N THR A 145 -2.33 9.13 -4.25
CA THR A 145 -2.26 9.26 -5.71
C THR A 145 -0.93 9.82 -6.21
N SER A 146 0.06 9.96 -5.32
CA SER A 146 1.38 10.48 -5.67
C SER A 146 2.27 9.38 -6.27
N GLU A 147 2.99 9.72 -7.34
CA GLU A 147 4.00 8.85 -7.93
C GLU A 147 4.98 8.32 -6.87
N PHE A 148 5.40 7.07 -7.05
CA PHE A 148 6.45 6.44 -6.24
C PHE A 148 7.63 6.05 -7.13
N GLY A 149 8.82 6.51 -6.77
CA GLY A 149 10.03 6.27 -7.55
C GLY A 149 11.29 6.27 -6.69
N PRO A 150 12.47 6.08 -7.31
CA PRO A 150 13.76 5.98 -6.61
C PRO A 150 14.03 7.12 -5.61
N LYS A 151 13.61 8.34 -5.95
CA LYS A 151 13.77 9.55 -5.11
C LYS A 151 13.02 9.49 -3.77
N ASN A 152 12.08 8.56 -3.62
CA ASN A 152 11.27 8.42 -2.41
C ASN A 152 11.90 7.45 -1.39
N ILE A 153 12.97 6.75 -1.76
CA ILE A 153 13.63 5.76 -0.90
C ILE A 153 14.82 6.39 -0.20
N TYR A 154 14.87 6.21 1.11
CA TYR A 154 15.96 6.65 1.99
C TYR A 154 16.36 5.46 2.89
N PHE A 155 17.67 5.26 3.07
CA PHE A 155 18.26 4.17 3.85
C PHE A 155 18.94 4.72 5.12
N GLU A 156 18.24 5.58 5.85
CA GLU A 156 18.71 6.17 7.11
C GLU A 156 18.45 5.24 8.31
#